data_AF-A0A1G2KUV5-F1
#
_entry.id   AF-A0A1G2KUV5-F1
#
_cell.length_a   1.000
_cell.length_b   1.000
_cell.length_c   1.000
_cell.angle_alpha   90.00
_cell.angle_beta   90.00
_cell.angle_gamma   90.00
#
_symmetry.space_group_name_H-M   'P 1'
#
loop_
_entity.id
_entity.type
_entity.pdbx_description
1 polymer ?
#
loop_
_entity_poly.entity_id
_entity_poly.type
_entity_poly.pdbx_seq_one_letter_code
_entity_poly.pdbx_strand_id
1 'polypeptide(L)'
;MITEHSTKGFGLIEIVIVTALVSGLLFVFSQAGAFALKLLRHEKETLEMTLLAEEGTEAVRSLRDESWTDNIDAHDEGADHYLTLENGKWEISHTPAPSVGQYERFVVIESVFRDAHDKIAPSGAADPGTRKMTVRVTKGSRTVSLVGYLTDFQQYIPRPAEAIAVSYEGATNDADLIAFPSNNTGGGDPSQSFTTPASAIRVTKVSLLLRRATAAPSNIYAELRTAPDDTPAISASAAVGSASIPQGTAAWVDFVFPVPISLSVATSYTIRLRSIPDSAVAFSGSAGALRWWYLQSGAQGPYAGGIARRFIGSSGQGLALDQYDFGFRVYALQ
;
A
#
# COMPACT_ATOMS: atom_id res chain seq x y z
N MET A 1 20.02 -83.49 -69.32
CA MET A 1 18.61 -83.04 -69.38
C MET A 1 18.36 -82.27 -68.10
N ILE A 2 18.46 -80.94 -68.16
CA ILE A 2 18.21 -80.05 -67.03
C ILE A 2 16.87 -79.40 -67.33
N THR A 3 15.87 -79.68 -66.50
CA THR A 3 14.54 -79.07 -66.58
C THR A 3 14.61 -77.70 -65.91
N GLU A 4 14.51 -76.63 -66.71
CA GLU A 4 14.32 -75.28 -66.18
C GLU A 4 12.94 -75.14 -65.55
N HIS A 5 12.89 -74.82 -64.26
CA HIS A 5 11.66 -74.41 -63.58
C HIS A 5 11.34 -72.95 -63.92
N SER A 6 10.16 -72.71 -64.49
CA SER A 6 9.69 -71.38 -64.83
C SER A 6 9.34 -70.57 -63.58
N THR A 7 10.08 -69.49 -63.31
CA THR A 7 9.85 -68.52 -62.22
C THR A 7 8.79 -67.47 -62.55
N LYS A 8 7.75 -67.84 -63.32
CA LYS A 8 6.67 -66.93 -63.73
C LYS A 8 5.60 -66.86 -62.65
N GLY A 9 5.81 -65.96 -61.68
CA GLY A 9 4.88 -65.68 -60.57
C GLY A 9 5.47 -64.75 -59.51
N PHE A 10 6.80 -64.72 -59.40
CA PHE A 10 7.51 -63.92 -58.40
C PHE A 10 7.29 -62.41 -58.56
N GLY A 11 7.31 -61.89 -59.78
CA GLY A 11 7.11 -60.45 -60.05
C GLY A 11 5.69 -59.94 -59.77
N LEU A 12 4.66 -60.79 -59.90
CA LEU A 12 3.27 -60.42 -59.56
C LEU A 12 3.09 -60.27 -58.04
N ILE A 13 3.68 -61.18 -57.27
CA ILE A 13 3.67 -61.12 -55.80
C ILE A 13 4.39 -59.85 -55.31
N GLU A 14 5.52 -59.51 -55.92
CA GLU A 14 6.27 -58.29 -55.58
C GLU A 14 5.45 -57.01 -55.81
N ILE A 15 4.74 -56.91 -56.95
CA ILE A 15 3.87 -55.75 -57.23
C ILE A 15 2.73 -55.65 -56.20
N VAL A 16 2.12 -56.77 -55.81
CA VAL A 16 1.06 -56.79 -54.80
C VAL A 16 1.60 -56.33 -53.45
N ILE A 17 2.78 -56.83 -53.05
CA ILE A 17 3.43 -56.44 -51.79
C ILE A 17 3.76 -54.94 -51.80
N VAL A 18 4.38 -54.44 -52.86
CA VAL A 18 4.74 -53.01 -52.99
C VAL A 18 3.49 -52.14 -52.96
N THR A 19 2.43 -52.53 -53.68
CA THR A 19 1.16 -51.79 -53.70
C THR A 19 0.49 -51.77 -52.33
N ALA A 20 0.51 -52.90 -51.61
CA ALA A 20 -0.02 -52.98 -50.25
C ALA A 20 0.77 -52.09 -49.28
N LEU A 21 2.10 -52.09 -49.37
CA LEU A 21 2.96 -51.23 -48.55
C LEU A 21 2.71 -49.74 -48.83
N VAL A 22 2.70 -49.34 -50.10
CA VAL A 22 2.45 -47.95 -50.50
C VAL A 22 1.05 -47.51 -50.08
N SER A 23 0.03 -48.33 -50.31
CA SER A 23 -1.35 -48.03 -49.91
C SER A 23 -1.49 -47.91 -48.40
N GLY A 24 -0.84 -48.81 -47.64
CA GLY A 24 -0.79 -48.75 -46.18
C GLY A 24 -0.14 -47.47 -45.67
N LEU A 25 0.99 -47.06 -46.25
CA LEU A 25 1.68 -45.81 -45.91
C LEU A 25 0.80 -44.59 -46.23
N LEU A 26 0.19 -44.54 -47.41
CA LEU A 26 -0.71 -43.44 -47.79
C LEU A 26 -1.93 -43.34 -46.86
N PHE A 27 -2.48 -44.48 -46.45
CA PHE A 27 -3.58 -44.51 -45.48
C PHE A 27 -3.15 -43.93 -44.11
N VAL A 28 -1.98 -44.35 -43.60
CA VAL A 28 -1.45 -43.80 -42.33
C VAL A 28 -1.21 -42.30 -42.44
N PHE A 29 -0.62 -41.82 -43.54
CA PHE A 29 -0.41 -40.38 -43.75
C PHE A 29 -1.73 -39.60 -43.87
N SER A 30 -2.74 -40.16 -44.54
CA SER A 30 -4.07 -39.53 -44.63
C SER A 30 -4.71 -39.38 -43.26
N GLN A 31 -4.64 -40.43 -42.42
CA GLN A 31 -5.17 -40.40 -41.05
C GLN A 31 -4.42 -39.39 -40.17
N ALA A 32 -3.09 -39.34 -40.28
CA ALA A 32 -2.27 -38.36 -39.58
C ALA A 32 -2.63 -36.92 -40.00
N GLY A 33 -2.83 -36.68 -41.30
CA GLY A 33 -3.27 -35.38 -41.83
C GLY A 33 -4.66 -34.97 -41.33
N ALA A 34 -5.62 -35.90 -41.33
CA ALA A 34 -6.97 -35.64 -40.82
C ALA A 34 -6.95 -35.32 -39.32
N PHE A 35 -6.13 -36.03 -38.54
CA PHE A 35 -5.94 -35.76 -37.12
C PHE A 35 -5.30 -34.37 -36.89
N ALA A 36 -4.25 -34.03 -37.63
CA ALA A 36 -3.60 -32.72 -37.54
C ALA A 36 -4.57 -31.57 -37.84
N LEU A 37 -5.41 -31.71 -38.88
CA LEU A 37 -6.43 -30.70 -39.22
C LEU A 37 -7.49 -30.56 -38.12
N LYS A 38 -7.90 -31.67 -37.50
CA LYS A 38 -8.84 -31.64 -36.37
C LYS A 38 -8.24 -30.91 -35.17
N LEU A 39 -6.97 -31.16 -34.86
CA LEU A 39 -6.25 -30.45 -33.80
C LEU A 39 -6.11 -28.96 -34.10
N LEU A 40 -5.71 -28.60 -35.33
CA LEU A 40 -5.61 -27.19 -35.74
C LEU A 40 -6.94 -26.44 -35.63
N ARG A 41 -8.05 -27.07 -35.99
CA ARG A 41 -9.39 -26.48 -35.79
C ARG A 41 -9.71 -26.31 -34.32
N HIS A 42 -9.36 -27.29 -33.49
CA HIS A 42 -9.59 -27.23 -32.05
C HIS A 42 -8.80 -26.09 -31.39
N GLU A 43 -7.52 -25.94 -31.73
CA GLU A 43 -6.66 -24.86 -31.23
C GLU A 43 -7.13 -23.49 -31.72
N LYS A 44 -7.51 -23.39 -33.00
CA LYS A 44 -8.09 -22.16 -33.55
C LYS A 44 -9.33 -21.73 -32.77
N GLU A 45 -10.25 -22.66 -32.49
CA GLU A 45 -11.45 -22.37 -31.70
C GLU A 45 -11.11 -21.90 -30.28
N THR A 46 -10.15 -22.56 -29.61
CA THR A 46 -9.70 -22.13 -28.27
C THR A 46 -9.12 -20.72 -28.32
N LEU A 47 -8.29 -20.41 -29.31
CA LEU A 47 -7.70 -19.09 -29.48
C LEU A 47 -8.76 -18.01 -29.70
N GLU A 48 -9.74 -18.26 -30.58
CA GLU A 48 -10.85 -17.32 -30.82
C GLU A 48 -11.67 -17.06 -29.54
N MET A 49 -11.98 -18.11 -28.78
CA MET A 49 -12.70 -17.99 -27.50
C MET A 49 -11.89 -17.20 -26.46
N THR A 50 -10.58 -17.43 -26.37
CA THR A 50 -9.70 -16.69 -25.47
C THR A 50 -9.61 -15.22 -25.84
N LEU A 51 -9.40 -14.90 -27.12
CA LEU A 51 -9.36 -13.51 -27.60
C LEU A 51 -10.67 -12.77 -27.31
N LEU A 52 -11.82 -13.44 -27.49
CA LEU A 52 -13.12 -12.87 -27.19
C LEU A 52 -13.34 -12.65 -25.68
N ALA A 53 -12.79 -13.54 -24.84
CA ALA A 53 -12.78 -13.37 -23.40
C ALA A 53 -11.87 -12.20 -22.97
N GLU A 54 -10.69 -12.06 -23.59
CA GLU A 54 -9.77 -10.94 -23.35
C GLU A 54 -10.43 -9.60 -23.73
N GLU A 55 -11.07 -9.51 -24.89
CA GLU A 55 -11.86 -8.34 -25.29
C GLU A 55 -12.94 -8.02 -24.25
N GLY A 56 -13.62 -9.04 -23.73
CA GLY A 56 -14.60 -8.86 -22.65
C GLY A 56 -13.97 -8.33 -21.36
N THR A 57 -12.75 -8.77 -21.01
CA THR A 57 -12.05 -8.23 -19.83
C THR A 57 -11.67 -6.76 -20.01
N GLU A 58 -11.27 -6.35 -21.22
CA GLU A 58 -10.96 -4.94 -21.52
C GLU A 58 -12.23 -4.09 -21.59
N ALA A 59 -13.33 -4.62 -22.11
CA ALA A 59 -14.62 -3.93 -22.12
C ALA A 59 -15.06 -3.55 -20.70
N VAL A 60 -14.96 -4.48 -19.75
CA VAL A 60 -15.32 -4.23 -18.36
C VAL A 60 -14.34 -3.28 -17.67
N ARG A 61 -13.04 -3.32 -18.02
CA ARG A 61 -12.08 -2.31 -17.55
C ARG A 61 -12.40 -0.91 -18.08
N SER A 62 -12.79 -0.79 -19.34
CA SER A 62 -13.25 0.49 -19.90
C SER A 62 -14.47 1.03 -19.17
N LEU A 63 -15.45 0.16 -18.88
CA LEU A 63 -16.65 0.50 -18.12
C LEU A 63 -16.32 0.96 -16.70
N ARG A 64 -15.42 0.25 -16.01
CA ARG A 64 -14.89 0.62 -14.70
C ARG A 64 -14.27 2.02 -14.71
N ASP A 65 -13.50 2.33 -15.76
CA ASP A 65 -12.82 3.62 -15.87
C ASP A 65 -13.78 4.78 -16.16
N GLU A 66 -14.97 4.50 -16.73
CA GLU A 66 -16.03 5.49 -16.94
C GLU A 66 -16.82 5.78 -15.66
N SER A 67 -17.24 4.76 -14.91
CA SER A 67 -17.93 4.91 -13.62
C SER A 67 -17.91 3.59 -12.87
N TRP A 68 -17.30 3.56 -11.69
CA TRP A 68 -17.35 2.38 -10.82
C TRP A 68 -18.78 2.11 -10.33
N THR A 69 -19.44 3.14 -9.80
CA THR A 69 -20.77 3.01 -9.18
C THR A 69 -21.81 2.54 -10.18
N ASP A 70 -21.84 3.14 -11.38
CA ASP A 70 -22.91 2.87 -12.34
C ASP A 70 -22.64 1.62 -13.19
N ASN A 71 -21.38 1.35 -13.53
CA ASN A 71 -21.06 0.29 -14.50
C ASN A 71 -20.48 -0.98 -13.87
N ILE A 72 -20.11 -0.95 -12.58
CA ILE A 72 -19.52 -2.12 -11.89
C ILE A 72 -20.33 -2.47 -10.65
N ASP A 73 -20.58 -1.50 -9.77
CA ASP A 73 -21.21 -1.74 -8.46
C ASP A 73 -22.73 -1.92 -8.52
N ALA A 74 -23.38 -1.38 -9.57
CA ALA A 74 -24.83 -1.44 -9.75
C ALA A 74 -25.36 -2.79 -10.26
N HIS A 75 -24.48 -3.73 -10.62
CA HIS A 75 -24.86 -5.01 -11.23
C HIS A 75 -25.10 -6.12 -10.21
N ASP A 76 -26.00 -7.05 -10.55
CA ASP A 76 -26.41 -8.13 -9.66
C ASP A 76 -25.26 -9.11 -9.39
N GLU A 77 -24.88 -9.24 -8.13
CA GLU A 77 -23.73 -10.06 -7.78
C GLU A 77 -23.94 -11.55 -8.16
N GLY A 78 -22.96 -12.12 -8.87
CA GLY A 78 -22.95 -13.53 -9.25
C GLY A 78 -23.85 -13.89 -10.43
N ALA A 79 -24.61 -12.95 -10.99
CA ALA A 79 -25.43 -13.18 -12.17
C ALA A 79 -24.60 -13.16 -13.47
N ASP A 80 -25.06 -13.90 -14.49
CA ASP A 80 -24.52 -13.82 -15.84
C ASP A 80 -25.07 -12.55 -16.51
N HIS A 81 -24.19 -11.66 -16.93
CA HIS A 81 -24.53 -10.46 -17.70
C HIS A 81 -23.92 -10.50 -19.09
N TYR A 82 -24.47 -9.71 -20.01
CA TYR A 82 -24.05 -9.64 -21.40
C TYR A 82 -23.31 -8.33 -21.69
N LEU A 83 -22.32 -8.39 -22.58
CA LEU A 83 -21.60 -7.21 -23.05
C LEU A 83 -22.12 -6.80 -24.42
N THR A 84 -22.69 -5.60 -24.51
CA THR A 84 -23.17 -4.99 -25.74
C THR A 84 -22.31 -3.78 -26.10
N LEU A 85 -22.21 -3.48 -27.39
CA LEU A 85 -21.53 -2.29 -27.89
C LEU A 85 -22.57 -1.37 -28.54
N GLU A 86 -22.91 -0.28 -27.86
CA GLU A 86 -23.87 0.71 -28.35
C GLU A 86 -23.17 2.06 -28.53
N ASN A 87 -23.33 2.67 -29.71
CA ASN A 87 -22.72 3.97 -30.03
C ASN A 87 -21.19 4.03 -29.81
N GLY A 88 -20.49 2.91 -29.95
CA GLY A 88 -19.05 2.82 -29.74
C GLY A 88 -18.63 2.72 -28.27
N LYS A 89 -19.58 2.52 -27.36
CA LYS A 89 -19.33 2.29 -25.94
C LYS A 89 -19.79 0.90 -25.52
N TRP A 90 -19.05 0.30 -24.60
CA TRP A 90 -19.45 -0.95 -23.97
C TRP A 90 -20.54 -0.67 -22.94
N GLU A 91 -21.47 -1.60 -22.80
CA GLU A 91 -22.50 -1.60 -21.77
C GLU A 91 -22.68 -3.03 -21.24
N ILE A 92 -22.97 -3.15 -19.94
CA ILE A 92 -23.37 -4.42 -19.32
C ILE A 92 -24.89 -4.47 -19.28
N SER A 93 -25.44 -5.52 -19.88
CA SER A 93 -26.88 -5.72 -19.99
C SER A 93 -27.33 -7.01 -19.29
N HIS A 94 -28.51 -6.96 -18.69
CA HIS A 94 -29.19 -8.13 -18.15
C HIS A 94 -30.01 -8.86 -19.23
N THR A 95 -30.14 -8.28 -20.41
CA THR A 95 -30.85 -8.90 -21.54
C THR A 95 -29.86 -9.64 -22.44
N PRO A 96 -30.20 -10.85 -22.93
CA PRO A 96 -29.35 -11.58 -23.85
C PRO A 96 -28.92 -10.77 -25.06
N ALA A 97 -27.61 -10.64 -25.26
CA ALA A 97 -27.03 -10.05 -26.46
C ALA A 97 -26.97 -11.08 -27.60
N PRO A 98 -26.99 -10.64 -28.88
CA PRO A 98 -26.71 -11.52 -30.01
C PRO A 98 -25.35 -12.21 -29.86
N SER A 99 -25.26 -13.47 -30.31
CA SER A 99 -23.99 -14.20 -30.30
C SER A 99 -22.96 -13.52 -31.20
N VAL A 100 -21.69 -13.52 -30.75
CA VAL A 100 -20.57 -13.06 -31.58
C VAL A 100 -20.17 -14.22 -32.49
N GLY A 101 -20.81 -14.28 -33.66
CA GLY A 101 -20.73 -15.44 -34.54
C GLY A 101 -21.36 -16.66 -33.87
N GLN A 102 -20.52 -17.63 -33.50
CA GLN A 102 -20.92 -18.90 -32.87
C GLN A 102 -20.69 -18.94 -31.35
N TYR A 103 -20.28 -17.82 -30.77
CA TYR A 103 -19.86 -17.72 -29.37
C TYR A 103 -20.85 -16.90 -28.56
N GLU A 104 -21.19 -17.36 -27.38
CA GLU A 104 -21.89 -16.57 -26.36
C GLU A 104 -20.86 -16.05 -25.35
N ARG A 105 -21.01 -14.79 -24.93
CA ARG A 105 -20.08 -14.13 -24.00
C ARG A 105 -20.86 -13.58 -22.82
N PHE A 106 -20.36 -13.88 -21.62
CA PHE A 106 -20.94 -13.47 -20.35
C PHE A 106 -19.87 -12.82 -19.47
N VAL A 107 -20.31 -11.90 -18.61
CA VAL A 107 -19.52 -11.38 -17.49
C VAL A 107 -20.26 -11.64 -16.18
N VAL A 108 -19.53 -12.10 -15.19
CA VAL A 108 -20.00 -12.26 -13.81
C VAL A 108 -19.17 -11.37 -12.92
N ILE A 109 -19.84 -10.56 -12.10
CA ILE A 109 -19.21 -9.67 -11.12
C ILE A 109 -19.56 -10.18 -9.73
N GLU A 110 -18.55 -10.37 -8.88
CA GLU A 110 -18.69 -10.94 -7.53
C GLU A 110 -18.01 -10.02 -6.50
N SER A 111 -18.51 -10.01 -5.27
CA SER A 111 -17.84 -9.34 -4.14
C SER A 111 -16.50 -10.00 -3.83
N VAL A 112 -15.58 -9.18 -3.32
CA VAL A 112 -14.30 -9.64 -2.80
C VAL A 112 -14.27 -9.42 -1.29
N PHE A 113 -13.71 -10.38 -0.57
CA PHE A 113 -13.55 -10.31 0.87
C PHE A 113 -12.07 -10.34 1.25
N ARG A 114 -11.72 -9.69 2.37
CA ARG A 114 -10.37 -9.68 2.92
C ARG A 114 -10.31 -10.29 4.31
N ASP A 115 -9.23 -11.03 4.57
CA ASP A 115 -8.92 -11.55 5.89
C ASP A 115 -8.31 -10.49 6.82
N ALA A 116 -8.01 -10.87 8.07
CA ALA A 116 -7.41 -9.97 9.07
C ALA A 116 -5.99 -9.49 8.72
N HIS A 117 -5.38 -10.03 7.67
CA HIS A 117 -4.05 -9.65 7.17
C HIS A 117 -4.14 -8.91 5.82
N ASP A 118 -5.31 -8.39 5.47
CA ASP A 118 -5.55 -7.64 4.23
C ASP A 118 -5.34 -8.47 2.95
N LYS A 119 -5.54 -9.79 3.02
CA LYS A 119 -5.47 -10.68 1.84
C LYS A 119 -6.85 -11.04 1.33
N ILE A 120 -6.99 -11.13 0.01
CA ILE A 120 -8.21 -11.66 -0.62
C ILE A 120 -8.48 -13.09 -0.12
N ALA A 121 -9.68 -13.32 0.38
CA ALA A 121 -10.10 -14.58 0.97
C ALA A 121 -11.55 -14.93 0.56
N PRO A 122 -11.98 -16.20 0.66
CA PRO A 122 -13.35 -16.61 0.37
C PRO A 122 -14.42 -16.01 1.30
N SER A 123 -14.01 -15.48 2.45
CA SER A 123 -14.86 -14.86 3.46
C SER A 123 -14.03 -13.87 4.29
N GLY A 124 -14.67 -12.88 4.89
CA GLY A 124 -13.99 -11.85 5.68
C GLY A 124 -14.74 -10.52 5.66
N ALA A 125 -14.01 -9.42 5.82
CA ALA A 125 -14.59 -8.09 5.60
C ALA A 125 -14.81 -7.88 4.10
N ALA A 126 -15.99 -7.42 3.71
CA ALA A 126 -16.23 -7.03 2.32
C ALA A 126 -15.28 -5.89 1.93
N ASP A 127 -14.75 -5.94 0.70
CA ASP A 127 -13.95 -4.89 0.09
C ASP A 127 -14.77 -4.23 -1.03
N PRO A 128 -15.57 -3.18 -0.73
CA PRO A 128 -16.41 -2.51 -1.73
C PRO A 128 -15.61 -1.88 -2.87
N GLY A 129 -14.33 -1.59 -2.63
CA GLY A 129 -13.41 -1.04 -3.63
C GLY A 129 -12.85 -2.11 -4.57
N THR A 130 -13.18 -3.39 -4.39
CA THR A 130 -12.68 -4.46 -5.25
C THR A 130 -13.81 -5.42 -5.63
N ARG A 131 -13.92 -5.72 -6.93
CA ARG A 131 -14.82 -6.76 -7.45
C ARG A 131 -14.03 -7.83 -8.19
N LYS A 132 -14.47 -9.08 -8.08
CA LYS A 132 -13.95 -10.17 -8.90
C LYS A 132 -14.79 -10.23 -10.16
N MET A 133 -14.13 -10.23 -11.30
CA MET A 133 -14.75 -10.36 -12.60
C MET A 133 -14.41 -11.71 -13.20
N THR A 134 -15.40 -12.42 -13.72
CA THR A 134 -15.22 -13.62 -14.53
C THR A 134 -15.86 -13.41 -15.89
N VAL A 135 -15.05 -13.35 -16.95
CA VAL A 135 -15.54 -13.32 -18.33
C VAL A 135 -15.55 -14.74 -18.87
N ARG A 136 -16.71 -15.20 -19.35
CA ARG A 136 -16.93 -16.55 -19.85
C ARG A 136 -17.35 -16.50 -21.32
N VAL A 137 -16.71 -17.29 -22.16
CA VAL A 137 -17.10 -17.50 -23.56
C VAL A 137 -17.45 -18.96 -23.76
N THR A 138 -18.62 -19.23 -24.36
CA THR A 138 -19.11 -20.59 -24.58
C THR A 138 -19.39 -20.88 -26.07
N LYS A 139 -19.20 -22.14 -26.46
CA LYS A 139 -19.64 -22.72 -27.73
C LYS A 139 -20.10 -24.16 -27.49
N GLY A 140 -21.42 -24.37 -27.38
CA GLY A 140 -21.97 -25.67 -27.00
C GLY A 140 -21.49 -26.09 -25.61
N SER A 141 -20.80 -27.23 -25.49
CA SER A 141 -20.24 -27.72 -24.23
C SER A 141 -18.85 -27.16 -23.88
N ARG A 142 -18.25 -26.37 -24.78
CA ARG A 142 -16.92 -25.79 -24.56
C ARG A 142 -17.03 -24.42 -23.92
N THR A 143 -16.21 -24.18 -22.91
CA THR A 143 -16.16 -22.91 -22.18
C THR A 143 -14.71 -22.49 -21.95
N VAL A 144 -14.41 -21.23 -22.20
CA VAL A 144 -13.19 -20.55 -21.76
C VAL A 144 -13.59 -19.47 -20.76
N SER A 145 -12.88 -19.39 -19.64
CA SER A 145 -13.14 -18.39 -18.60
C SER A 145 -11.85 -17.67 -18.24
N LEU A 146 -11.90 -16.34 -18.19
CA LEU A 146 -10.84 -15.50 -17.64
C LEU A 146 -11.33 -14.85 -16.36
N VAL A 147 -10.53 -14.92 -15.31
CA VAL A 147 -10.83 -14.35 -14.00
C VAL A 147 -9.85 -13.22 -13.73
N GLY A 148 -10.37 -12.08 -13.29
CA GLY A 148 -9.59 -10.92 -12.88
C GLY A 148 -10.20 -10.21 -11.69
N TYR A 149 -9.45 -9.26 -11.14
CA TYR A 149 -9.93 -8.36 -10.10
C TYR A 149 -9.95 -6.93 -10.65
N LEU A 150 -11.04 -6.24 -10.38
CA LEU A 150 -11.23 -4.83 -10.66
C LEU A 150 -11.14 -4.09 -9.34
N THR A 151 -10.46 -2.94 -9.33
CA THR A 151 -10.35 -2.08 -8.16
C THR A 151 -10.78 -0.68 -8.55
N ASP A 152 -11.55 -0.04 -7.67
CA ASP A 152 -11.90 1.36 -7.79
C ASP A 152 -10.69 2.22 -7.42
N PHE A 153 -9.95 2.68 -8.42
CA PHE A 153 -8.81 3.59 -8.22
C PHE A 153 -9.26 5.05 -8.04
N GLN A 154 -10.52 5.36 -8.30
CA GLN A 154 -11.10 6.68 -8.09
C GLN A 154 -11.71 6.81 -6.70
N GLN A 155 -11.91 5.68 -6.00
CA GLN A 155 -12.38 5.68 -4.63
C GLN A 155 -11.48 6.56 -3.76
N TYR A 156 -12.06 7.66 -3.27
CA TYR A 156 -11.42 8.44 -2.23
C TYR A 156 -11.38 7.59 -0.97
N ILE A 157 -10.22 7.02 -0.66
CA ILE A 157 -9.97 6.43 0.65
C ILE A 157 -9.71 7.61 1.60
N PRO A 158 -10.64 7.95 2.51
CA PRO A 158 -10.39 9.00 3.48
C PRO A 158 -9.14 8.61 4.26
N ARG A 159 -8.13 9.48 4.23
CA ARG A 159 -6.96 9.32 5.10
C ARG A 159 -7.51 9.20 6.53
N PRO A 160 -7.13 8.16 7.30
CA PRO A 160 -7.59 8.05 8.67
C PRO A 160 -7.31 9.38 9.39
N ALA A 161 -8.36 9.95 9.96
CA ALA A 161 -8.33 11.32 10.43
C ALA A 161 -7.31 11.43 11.57
N GLU A 162 -6.34 12.34 11.42
CA GLU A 162 -5.38 12.62 12.48
C GLU A 162 -5.95 13.74 13.35
N ALA A 163 -6.06 13.49 14.66
CA ALA A 163 -6.46 14.50 15.63
C ALA A 163 -5.41 14.65 16.73
N ILE A 164 -5.37 15.83 17.36
CA ILE A 164 -4.53 16.08 18.53
C ILE A 164 -5.08 15.24 19.69
N ALA A 165 -4.31 14.26 20.14
CA ALA A 165 -4.64 13.40 21.27
C ALA A 165 -4.18 14.00 22.59
N VAL A 166 -3.00 14.63 22.60
CA VAL A 166 -2.41 15.29 23.77
C VAL A 166 -1.64 16.51 23.29
N SER A 167 -1.72 17.64 24.00
CA SER A 167 -0.95 18.83 23.63
C SER A 167 -0.72 19.77 24.82
N TYR A 168 0.30 20.61 24.68
CA TYR A 168 0.45 21.84 25.42
C TYR A 168 0.69 22.98 24.43
N GLU A 169 -0.28 23.87 24.28
CA GLU A 169 -0.24 25.00 23.35
C GLU A 169 -0.08 26.36 24.03
N GLY A 170 0.08 26.39 25.36
CA GLY A 170 0.22 27.61 26.16
C GLY A 170 1.61 28.23 26.14
N ALA A 171 2.53 27.72 25.32
CA ALA A 171 3.91 28.22 25.23
C ALA A 171 3.96 29.57 24.51
N THR A 172 4.28 30.65 25.23
CA THR A 172 4.25 32.03 24.69
C THR A 172 5.60 32.73 24.63
N ASN A 173 6.62 32.21 25.32
CA ASN A 173 7.89 32.93 25.52
C ASN A 173 9.01 32.35 24.63
N ASP A 174 9.89 33.23 24.15
CA ASP A 174 10.98 32.91 23.23
C ASP A 174 12.39 33.35 23.67
N ALA A 175 12.49 33.84 24.92
CA ALA A 175 13.67 34.54 25.41
C ALA A 175 14.95 33.77 25.06
N ASP A 176 16.04 34.48 24.77
CA ASP A 176 17.30 33.82 24.48
C ASP A 176 17.78 33.03 25.71
N LEU A 177 17.83 31.73 25.52
CA LEU A 177 18.08 30.74 26.54
C LEU A 177 19.55 30.52 26.83
N ILE A 178 20.43 31.38 26.31
CA ILE A 178 21.75 31.60 26.93
C ILE A 178 21.57 31.84 28.46
N ALA A 179 20.38 32.28 28.90
CA ALA A 179 19.95 32.38 30.30
C ALA A 179 18.66 31.59 30.67
N PHE A 180 18.40 30.39 30.13
CA PHE A 180 17.35 29.47 30.62
C PHE A 180 17.84 28.61 31.79
N PRO A 181 17.13 28.55 32.91
CA PRO A 181 17.18 29.62 33.90
C PRO A 181 17.64 29.10 35.26
N SER A 182 18.24 30.03 36.00
CA SER A 182 18.89 29.88 37.29
C SER A 182 20.20 29.07 37.28
N ASN A 183 21.23 29.68 37.88
CA ASN A 183 22.58 29.24 38.31
C ASN A 183 23.44 28.25 37.47
N ASN A 184 22.91 27.59 36.45
CA ASN A 184 23.58 26.53 35.68
C ASN A 184 23.64 26.91 34.19
N THR A 185 24.75 27.56 33.82
CA THR A 185 25.14 27.92 32.45
C THR A 185 25.18 26.70 31.51
N GLY A 186 24.75 26.85 30.24
CA GLY A 186 24.98 25.86 29.19
C GLY A 186 23.76 25.51 28.31
N GLY A 187 24.04 25.08 27.07
CA GLY A 187 23.04 24.51 26.15
C GLY A 187 22.60 23.10 26.55
N GLY A 188 21.66 22.51 25.81
CA GLY A 188 21.27 21.10 25.98
C GLY A 188 20.06 20.68 25.15
N ASP A 189 19.84 19.38 25.02
CA ASP A 189 18.69 18.85 24.27
C ASP A 189 17.43 18.97 25.12
N PRO A 190 16.35 19.56 24.59
CA PRO A 190 15.09 19.60 25.29
C PRO A 190 14.36 18.26 25.17
N SER A 191 13.67 17.90 26.24
CA SER A 191 12.62 16.90 26.20
C SER A 191 11.38 17.39 26.94
N GLN A 192 10.22 16.89 26.52
CA GLN A 192 8.95 17.13 27.20
C GLN A 192 8.24 15.80 27.42
N SER A 193 7.88 15.49 28.66
CA SER A 193 7.01 14.36 28.95
C SER A 193 5.54 14.73 28.91
N PHE A 194 4.69 13.74 28.65
CA PHE A 194 3.24 13.84 28.64
C PHE A 194 2.63 12.49 29.07
N THR A 195 1.39 12.52 29.56
CA THR A 195 0.63 11.29 29.88
C THR A 195 -0.47 11.08 28.84
N THR A 196 -0.62 9.84 28.36
CA THR A 196 -1.68 9.46 27.42
C THR A 196 -3.06 9.51 28.08
N PRO A 197 -4.14 9.70 27.29
CA PRO A 197 -5.50 9.68 27.81
C PRO A 197 -5.91 8.28 28.31
N ALA A 198 -7.12 8.17 28.86
CA ALA A 198 -7.69 6.91 29.35
C ALA A 198 -7.98 5.88 28.23
N SER A 199 -7.86 6.28 26.96
CA SER A 199 -7.96 5.43 25.77
C SER A 199 -6.59 5.24 25.11
N ALA A 200 -6.38 4.08 24.49
CA ALA A 200 -5.13 3.83 23.78
C ALA A 200 -5.09 4.72 22.54
N ILE A 201 -3.90 5.21 22.19
CA ILE A 201 -3.73 6.10 21.03
C ILE A 201 -2.66 5.55 20.10
N ARG A 202 -2.87 5.75 18.80
CA ARG A 202 -1.91 5.35 17.76
C ARG A 202 -1.27 6.58 17.14
N VAL A 203 -0.12 6.98 17.66
CA VAL A 203 0.58 8.23 17.33
C VAL A 203 1.18 8.17 15.93
N THR A 204 0.94 9.18 15.10
CA THR A 204 1.50 9.29 13.75
C THR A 204 2.57 10.36 13.63
N LYS A 205 2.41 11.46 14.37
CA LYS A 205 3.37 12.56 14.41
C LYS A 205 3.32 13.30 15.73
N VAL A 206 4.41 14.00 16.02
CA VAL A 206 4.44 15.05 17.03
C VAL A 206 4.78 16.37 16.38
N SER A 207 4.25 17.47 16.91
CA SER A 207 4.65 18.82 16.50
C SER A 207 5.25 19.54 17.68
N LEU A 208 6.31 20.30 17.42
CA LEU A 208 7.02 21.07 18.44
C LEU A 208 7.05 22.54 18.01
N LEU A 209 6.80 23.45 18.94
CA LEU A 209 6.80 24.89 18.67
C LEU A 209 8.23 25.43 18.80
N LEU A 210 8.90 25.62 17.67
CA LEU A 210 10.31 25.97 17.64
C LEU A 210 10.70 26.85 16.46
N ARG A 211 11.91 27.43 16.53
CA ARG A 211 12.58 28.13 15.43
C ARG A 211 14.08 27.89 15.44
N ARG A 212 14.72 28.21 14.32
CA ARG A 212 16.18 28.34 14.26
C ARG A 212 16.62 29.75 14.64
N ALA A 213 17.66 29.83 15.47
CA ALA A 213 18.35 31.09 15.80
C ALA A 213 19.62 31.26 14.96
N THR A 214 20.25 30.18 14.54
CA THR A 214 21.32 30.18 13.52
C THR A 214 20.75 29.92 12.13
N ALA A 215 21.42 30.41 11.08
CA ALA A 215 20.94 30.27 9.69
C ALA A 215 20.88 28.82 9.19
N ALA A 216 21.80 27.97 9.64
CA ALA A 216 21.91 26.58 9.21
C ALA A 216 22.25 25.66 10.40
N PRO A 217 21.30 25.34 11.29
CA PRO A 217 21.52 24.34 12.31
C PRO A 217 21.59 22.93 11.71
N SER A 218 21.92 21.91 12.51
CA SER A 218 21.73 20.49 12.13
C SER A 218 20.27 20.21 11.75
N ASN A 219 20.06 19.17 10.94
CA ASN A 219 18.72 18.59 10.79
C ASN A 219 18.30 17.98 12.13
N ILE A 220 17.00 17.87 12.36
CA ILE A 220 16.45 17.42 13.64
C ILE A 220 15.40 16.34 13.47
N TYR A 221 15.28 15.46 14.45
CA TYR A 221 14.24 14.45 14.51
C TYR A 221 13.74 14.30 15.94
N ALA A 222 12.52 13.81 16.12
CA ALA A 222 11.94 13.58 17.43
C ALA A 222 11.96 12.08 17.75
N GLU A 223 12.33 11.74 18.97
CA GLU A 223 12.21 10.41 19.52
C GLU A 223 11.06 10.35 20.52
N LEU A 224 10.32 9.25 20.48
CA LEU A 224 9.33 8.92 21.49
C LEU A 224 9.88 7.84 22.42
N ARG A 225 9.79 8.05 23.74
CA ARG A 225 10.43 7.20 24.76
C ARG A 225 9.47 6.90 25.92
N THR A 226 9.63 5.76 26.59
CA THR A 226 8.88 5.38 27.81
C THR A 226 9.32 6.19 29.04
N ALA A 227 10.59 6.56 29.10
CA ALA A 227 11.12 7.52 30.05
C ALA A 227 12.18 8.42 29.38
N PRO A 228 12.56 9.56 30.00
CA PRO A 228 13.49 10.51 29.38
C PRO A 228 14.87 9.93 29.05
N ASP A 229 15.34 9.03 29.91
CA ASP A 229 16.68 8.45 29.85
C ASP A 229 16.66 7.03 29.25
N ASP A 230 15.49 6.48 28.92
CA ASP A 230 15.35 5.12 28.40
C ASP A 230 16.03 4.96 27.03
N THR A 231 16.75 3.85 26.89
CA THR A 231 17.38 3.42 25.65
C THR A 231 17.09 1.94 25.42
N PRO A 232 16.65 1.53 24.21
CA PRO A 232 16.41 2.36 23.02
C PRO A 232 15.12 3.21 23.13
N ALA A 233 14.98 4.21 22.26
CA ALA A 233 13.70 4.89 22.07
C ALA A 233 12.64 3.92 21.50
N ILE A 234 11.35 4.20 21.74
CA ILE A 234 10.23 3.44 21.16
C ILE A 234 10.27 3.58 19.63
N SER A 235 10.48 4.80 19.15
CA SER A 235 10.61 5.11 17.74
C SER A 235 11.22 6.50 17.54
N ALA A 236 11.70 6.75 16.31
CA ALA A 236 12.22 8.02 15.85
C ALA A 236 11.44 8.49 14.62
N SER A 237 11.18 9.79 14.53
CA SER A 237 10.59 10.41 13.36
C SER A 237 11.55 10.43 12.18
N ALA A 238 11.03 10.70 10.99
CA ALA A 238 11.87 11.19 9.90
C ALA A 238 12.58 12.50 10.31
N ALA A 239 13.76 12.75 9.75
CA ALA A 239 14.51 13.97 9.99
C ALA A 239 13.90 15.16 9.23
N VAL A 240 13.72 16.26 9.94
CA VAL A 240 13.33 17.57 9.43
C VAL A 240 14.59 18.33 9.04
N GLY A 241 14.63 18.80 7.79
CA GLY A 241 15.73 19.58 7.26
C GLY A 241 15.86 20.95 7.95
N SER A 242 17.07 21.42 8.19
CA SER A 242 17.29 22.71 8.85
C SER A 242 16.70 23.91 8.09
N ALA A 243 16.50 23.78 6.78
CA ALA A 243 15.85 24.78 5.92
C ALA A 243 14.33 24.87 6.11
N SER A 244 13.67 23.79 6.54
CA SER A 244 12.22 23.78 6.80
C SER A 244 11.85 24.24 8.21
N ILE A 245 12.84 24.49 9.06
CA ILE A 245 12.64 25.07 10.39
C ILE A 245 12.47 26.59 10.23
N PRO A 246 11.41 27.19 10.78
CA PRO A 246 11.16 28.63 10.62
C PRO A 246 12.28 29.46 11.27
N GLN A 247 12.58 30.62 10.66
CA GLN A 247 13.54 31.59 11.15
C GLN A 247 12.82 32.85 11.62
N GLY A 248 13.30 33.49 12.70
CA GLY A 248 12.70 34.71 13.24
C GLY A 248 11.58 34.43 14.24
N THR A 249 10.48 33.82 13.80
CA THR A 249 9.32 33.47 14.64
C THR A 249 9.13 31.96 14.71
N ALA A 250 8.72 31.42 15.86
CA ALA A 250 8.40 30.01 15.97
C ALA A 250 7.12 29.63 15.23
N ALA A 251 7.13 28.41 14.71
CA ALA A 251 5.95 27.75 14.18
C ALA A 251 5.97 26.29 14.62
N TRP A 252 4.82 25.63 14.50
CA TRP A 252 4.71 24.20 14.73
C TRP A 252 5.48 23.45 13.64
N VAL A 253 6.51 22.73 14.03
CA VAL A 253 7.30 21.86 13.15
C VAL A 253 6.88 20.43 13.37
N ASP A 254 6.47 19.75 12.31
CA ASP A 254 5.96 18.38 12.34
C ASP A 254 7.08 17.35 12.22
N PHE A 255 7.01 16.33 13.07
CA PHE A 255 7.90 15.18 13.12
C PHE A 255 7.08 13.92 12.91
N VAL A 256 7.08 13.42 11.67
CA VAL A 256 6.26 12.28 11.25
C VAL A 256 7.00 10.97 11.50
N PHE A 257 6.35 10.01 12.16
CA PHE A 257 6.90 8.68 12.37
C PHE A 257 6.63 7.79 11.13
N PRO A 258 7.61 7.00 10.67
CA PRO A 258 7.43 6.14 9.49
C PRO A 258 6.32 5.10 9.67
N VAL A 259 6.10 4.64 10.91
CA VAL A 259 5.06 3.69 11.28
C VAL A 259 4.33 4.24 12.50
N PRO A 260 2.97 4.27 12.51
CA PRO A 260 2.24 4.78 13.66
C PRO A 260 2.42 3.89 14.90
N ILE A 261 2.58 4.53 16.06
CA ILE A 261 3.06 3.93 17.32
C ILE A 261 1.90 3.80 18.29
N SER A 262 1.64 2.59 18.78
CA SER A 262 0.62 2.36 19.81
C SER A 262 1.16 2.70 21.20
N LEU A 263 0.48 3.60 21.90
CA LEU A 263 0.79 3.96 23.28
C LEU A 263 -0.27 3.45 24.25
N SER A 264 0.17 2.94 25.39
CA SER A 264 -0.69 2.44 26.46
C SER A 264 -1.48 3.58 27.11
N VAL A 265 -2.63 3.26 27.69
CA VAL A 265 -3.52 4.23 28.38
C VAL A 265 -2.87 4.76 29.65
N ALA A 266 -3.17 6.01 30.03
CA ALA A 266 -2.74 6.63 31.29
C ALA A 266 -1.24 6.44 31.64
N THR A 267 -0.39 6.36 30.61
CA THR A 267 1.04 6.05 30.73
C THR A 267 1.86 7.28 30.34
N SER A 268 2.92 7.54 31.10
CA SER A 268 3.83 8.65 30.80
C SER A 268 4.79 8.28 29.68
N TYR A 269 4.98 9.19 28.72
CA TYR A 269 5.95 9.10 27.64
C TYR A 269 6.71 10.41 27.50
N THR A 270 7.85 10.38 26.80
CA THR A 270 8.71 11.55 26.59
C THR A 270 8.98 11.76 25.11
N ILE A 271 8.83 13.01 24.66
CA ILE A 271 9.31 13.49 23.37
C ILE A 271 10.70 14.07 23.59
N ARG A 272 11.71 13.53 22.91
CA ARG A 272 13.09 14.03 22.97
C ARG A 272 13.52 14.49 21.58
N LEU A 273 14.00 15.73 21.48
CA LEU A 273 14.58 16.20 20.23
C LEU A 273 16.02 15.72 20.10
N ARG A 274 16.37 15.29 18.89
CA ARG A 274 17.71 14.89 18.50
C ARG A 274 18.07 15.57 17.19
N SER A 275 19.35 15.51 16.85
CA SER A 275 19.88 16.13 15.65
C SER A 275 20.72 15.17 14.84
N ILE A 276 20.89 15.49 13.56
CA ILE A 276 21.78 14.79 12.65
C ILE A 276 22.44 15.80 11.70
N PRO A 277 23.78 15.90 11.66
CA PRO A 277 24.72 15.27 12.60
C PRO A 277 24.57 15.81 14.03
N ASP A 278 25.06 15.05 15.01
CA ASP A 278 25.25 15.53 16.38
C ASP A 278 26.23 16.71 16.41
N SER A 279 26.06 17.61 17.38
CA SER A 279 26.91 18.78 17.57
C SER A 279 28.32 18.39 17.99
N ALA A 280 29.31 19.12 17.47
CA ALA A 280 30.67 19.10 18.01
C ALA A 280 30.83 20.01 19.25
N VAL A 281 29.83 20.86 19.56
CA VAL A 281 29.86 21.73 20.74
C VAL A 281 29.39 20.94 21.95
N ALA A 282 30.23 20.88 22.99
CA ALA A 282 29.89 20.22 24.25
C ALA A 282 28.54 20.76 24.76
N PHE A 283 27.68 19.84 25.20
CA PHE A 283 26.37 20.15 25.77
C PHE A 283 25.36 20.73 24.77
N SER A 284 25.59 20.63 23.47
CA SER A 284 24.59 20.98 22.44
C SER A 284 24.21 19.72 21.66
N GLY A 285 22.92 19.52 21.37
CA GLY A 285 22.50 18.47 20.44
C GLY A 285 22.81 18.84 19.02
N SER A 286 22.28 19.97 18.56
CA SER A 286 22.48 20.45 17.18
C SER A 286 23.76 21.25 17.02
N ALA A 287 24.39 21.15 15.84
CA ALA A 287 25.28 22.19 15.37
C ALA A 287 24.43 23.45 15.13
N GLY A 288 24.76 24.57 15.79
CA GLY A 288 23.92 25.78 15.74
C GLY A 288 22.75 25.77 16.74
N ALA A 289 22.12 26.93 16.91
CA ALA A 289 21.14 27.18 17.95
C ALA A 289 19.69 27.05 17.44
N LEU A 290 18.91 26.25 18.16
CA LEU A 290 17.46 26.13 18.05
C LEU A 290 16.81 26.72 19.29
N ARG A 291 15.66 27.38 19.12
CA ARG A 291 14.88 27.93 20.23
C ARG A 291 13.52 27.27 20.27
N TRP A 292 13.13 26.87 21.46
CA TRP A 292 11.86 26.26 21.76
C TRP A 292 11.00 27.26 22.47
N TRP A 293 9.72 27.28 22.12
CA TRP A 293 8.77 28.08 22.85
C TRP A 293 8.38 27.34 24.12
N TYR A 294 8.30 28.10 25.19
CA TYR A 294 7.94 27.59 26.50
C TYR A 294 7.09 28.59 27.27
N LEU A 295 6.56 28.16 28.40
CA LEU A 295 6.05 29.04 29.45
C LEU A 295 6.68 28.65 30.78
N GLN A 296 6.94 29.63 31.66
CA GLN A 296 7.24 29.35 33.06
C GLN A 296 5.93 29.09 33.80
N SER A 297 5.53 27.82 33.88
CA SER A 297 4.25 27.39 34.43
C SER A 297 4.22 27.31 35.97
N GLY A 298 5.37 27.44 36.63
CA GLY A 298 5.51 27.24 38.09
C GLY A 298 5.77 25.79 38.46
N ALA A 299 5.85 25.47 39.76
CA ALA A 299 6.29 24.14 40.26
C ALA A 299 5.36 22.95 39.90
N GLN A 300 4.19 23.22 39.32
CA GLN A 300 3.30 22.22 38.75
C GLN A 300 2.87 22.71 37.37
N GLY A 301 3.27 22.00 36.32
CA GLY A 301 2.86 22.30 34.95
C GLY A 301 1.34 22.27 34.77
N PRO A 302 0.78 22.90 33.72
CA PRO A 302 -0.66 23.04 33.54
C PRO A 302 -1.34 21.76 33.02
N TYR A 303 -0.61 20.66 32.88
CA TYR A 303 -1.11 19.34 32.46
C TYR A 303 -0.38 18.21 33.18
N ALA A 304 -1.04 17.04 33.27
CA ALA A 304 -0.52 15.89 33.99
C ALA A 304 0.77 15.33 33.36
N GLY A 305 1.78 15.07 34.20
CA GLY A 305 3.02 14.40 33.81
C GLY A 305 4.01 15.26 33.00
N GLY A 306 3.77 16.56 32.84
CA GLY A 306 4.64 17.48 32.13
C GLY A 306 5.93 17.79 32.89
N ILE A 307 7.02 17.10 32.57
CA ILE A 307 8.36 17.40 33.06
C ILE A 307 9.20 17.78 31.84
N ALA A 308 9.50 19.06 31.71
CA ALA A 308 10.55 19.50 30.80
C ALA A 308 11.91 19.04 31.36
N ARG A 309 12.81 18.58 30.49
CA ARG A 309 14.20 18.31 30.87
C ARG A 309 15.17 18.91 29.87
N ARG A 310 16.39 19.15 30.35
CA ARG A 310 17.56 19.54 29.56
C ARG A 310 18.64 18.48 29.69
N PHE A 311 19.05 17.91 28.56
CA PHE A 311 20.15 16.95 28.51
C PHE A 311 21.46 17.65 28.16
N ILE A 312 22.44 17.51 29.05
CA ILE A 312 23.76 18.12 28.93
C ILE A 312 24.75 16.99 28.57
N GLY A 313 25.12 16.87 27.29
CA GLY A 313 26.13 15.92 26.81
C GLY A 313 25.67 14.45 26.66
N SER A 314 26.63 13.53 26.54
CA SER A 314 26.40 12.11 26.19
C SER A 314 26.02 11.20 27.37
N SER A 315 26.02 11.72 28.60
CA SER A 315 25.71 10.95 29.82
C SER A 315 24.25 10.49 29.88
N GLY A 316 23.39 11.05 29.03
CA GLY A 316 22.00 10.60 28.90
C GLY A 316 21.11 10.89 30.11
N GLN A 317 21.59 11.63 31.12
CA GLN A 317 20.85 12.01 32.31
C GLN A 317 20.38 13.47 32.16
N GLY A 318 19.09 13.68 31.94
CA GLY A 318 18.51 15.02 31.78
C GLY A 318 18.28 15.71 33.12
N LEU A 319 18.68 16.98 33.24
CA LEU A 319 18.30 17.84 34.36
C LEU A 319 16.84 18.26 34.22
N ALA A 320 16.06 18.07 35.28
CA ALA A 320 14.66 18.47 35.30
C ALA A 320 14.52 20.00 35.32
N LEU A 321 13.54 20.50 34.57
CA LEU A 321 13.17 21.89 34.42
C LEU A 321 11.75 22.08 34.95
N ASP A 322 11.54 21.78 36.24
CA ASP A 322 10.23 21.61 36.91
C ASP A 322 9.34 22.87 36.94
N GLN A 323 9.80 23.98 36.37
CA GLN A 323 9.05 25.23 36.28
C GLN A 323 8.71 25.62 34.83
N TYR A 324 9.02 24.76 33.85
CA TYR A 324 8.83 25.01 32.42
C TYR A 324 8.05 23.92 31.72
N ASP A 325 7.30 24.34 30.71
CA ASP A 325 6.66 23.46 29.75
C ASP A 325 6.92 23.93 28.32
N PHE A 326 7.35 23.00 27.46
CA PHE A 326 7.59 23.25 26.05
C PHE A 326 6.33 23.03 25.21
N GLY A 327 6.11 23.86 24.19
CA GLY A 327 4.97 23.70 23.29
C GLY A 327 5.05 22.42 22.45
N PHE A 328 4.08 21.52 22.62
CA PHE A 328 4.01 20.26 21.87
C PHE A 328 2.57 19.87 21.48
N ARG A 329 2.44 19.09 20.41
CA ARG A 329 1.20 18.39 20.01
C ARG A 329 1.52 16.95 19.66
N VAL A 330 0.70 16.01 20.10
CA VAL A 330 0.76 14.59 19.75
C VAL A 330 -0.48 14.27 18.93
N TYR A 331 -0.28 13.84 17.69
CA TYR A 331 -1.37 13.46 16.80
C TYR A 331 -1.52 11.95 16.80
N ALA A 332 -2.76 11.48 16.85
CA ALA A 332 -3.10 10.08 16.74
C ALA A 332 -4.14 9.85 15.65
N LEU A 333 -4.14 8.64 15.09
CA LEU A 333 -5.23 8.15 14.24
C LEU A 333 -6.51 8.06 15.06
N GLN A 334 -7.60 8.59 14.50
CA GLN A 334 -8.96 8.35 14.96
C GLN A 334 -9.54 7.07 14.37
#